data_AF-A0A166B6E7-F1
#
_entry.id   AF-A0A166B6E7-F1
#
_cell.length_a   1.000
_cell.length_b   1.000
_cell.length_c   1.000
_cell.angle_alpha   90.00
_cell.angle_beta   90.00
_cell.angle_gamma   90.00
#
_symmetry.space_group_name_H-M   'P 1'
#
loop_
_entity.id
_entity.type
_entity.pdbx_description
1 polymer ?
#
loop_
_entity_poly.entity_id
_entity_poly.type
_entity_poly.pdbx_seq_one_letter_code
_entity_poly.pdbx_strand_id
1 'polypeptide(L)'
;MPKAARLGDIGAGHGCFPPTPAISGSGDTFINGRKAVRLGDAFAPHGCPQCPPHPRSLSAGSATVFINGKKAGRVGDSIGCGGSVSAGSGDTFIGDVGMGGPLKSCMKGAKDNASPLLDPGLSRLEDPASVELLAFKEALSMPVPELGSFVQDQLASILESGIQDILSHHVASHLPKVGLDGLTNKALDTLKTKALHSGALIGALKGKVPEVTSQAVSRVTQNFSDAVSSAISLGEPLSATLPNIPDNPLVGGLHDLAQSGNPAKLDSVLRPQASDMCVKLMANACGL
;
A
#
# COMPACT_ATOMS: atom_id res chain seq x y z
N MET A 1 -10.68 0.47 1.36
CA MET A 1 -10.10 1.10 0.15
C MET A 1 -10.95 2.33 -0.23
N PRO A 2 -10.35 3.44 -0.67
CA PRO A 2 -11.08 4.65 -1.07
C PRO A 2 -11.96 4.46 -2.32
N LYS A 3 -13.06 5.21 -2.41
CA LYS A 3 -13.94 5.25 -3.58
C LYS A 3 -13.23 5.95 -4.75
N ALA A 4 -13.37 5.43 -5.96
CA ALA A 4 -12.81 6.04 -7.16
C ALA A 4 -13.47 7.40 -7.48
N ALA A 5 -12.68 8.42 -7.83
CA ALA A 5 -13.19 9.72 -8.25
C ALA A 5 -13.57 9.73 -9.74
N ARG A 6 -14.69 10.37 -10.07
CA ARG A 6 -15.24 10.42 -11.44
C ARG A 6 -15.62 11.84 -11.83
N LEU A 7 -15.72 12.10 -13.12
CA LEU A 7 -16.15 13.38 -13.67
C LEU A 7 -17.49 13.79 -13.06
N GLY A 8 -17.54 14.96 -12.43
CA GLY A 8 -18.70 15.51 -11.71
C GLY A 8 -18.71 15.22 -10.20
N ASP A 9 -17.84 14.34 -9.69
CA ASP A 9 -17.73 14.11 -8.25
C ASP A 9 -17.11 15.34 -7.57
N ILE A 10 -17.49 15.57 -6.32
CA ILE A 10 -17.23 16.82 -5.61
C ILE A 10 -15.83 16.84 -4.98
N GLY A 11 -15.12 17.95 -5.18
CA GLY A 11 -13.97 18.35 -4.37
C GLY A 11 -14.39 19.32 -3.28
N ALA A 12 -14.10 18.99 -2.02
CA ALA A 12 -14.41 19.81 -0.85
C ALA A 12 -13.87 21.24 -0.99
N GLY A 13 -14.57 22.20 -0.38
CA GLY A 13 -14.09 23.57 -0.25
C GLY A 13 -12.91 23.70 0.71
N HIS A 14 -12.37 24.90 0.82
CA HIS A 14 -11.38 25.28 1.82
C HIS A 14 -11.51 26.76 2.16
N GLY A 15 -11.33 27.16 3.42
CA GLY A 15 -11.54 28.55 3.85
C GLY A 15 -12.94 29.06 3.48
N CYS A 16 -13.02 30.20 2.77
CA CYS A 16 -14.27 30.77 2.24
C CYS A 16 -14.72 30.15 0.89
N PHE A 17 -13.91 29.28 0.28
CA PHE A 17 -14.13 28.82 -1.09
C PHE A 17 -15.05 27.58 -1.11
N PRO A 18 -16.15 27.59 -1.88
CA PRO A 18 -17.15 26.52 -1.87
C PRO A 18 -16.66 25.23 -2.56
N PRO A 19 -17.28 24.06 -2.28
CA PRO A 19 -17.01 22.83 -3.02
C PRO A 19 -17.38 22.94 -4.50
N THR A 20 -16.65 22.26 -5.37
CA THR A 20 -16.94 22.24 -6.82
C THR A 20 -16.70 20.87 -7.45
N PRO A 21 -17.39 20.54 -8.56
CA PRO A 21 -17.25 19.24 -9.21
C PRO A 21 -15.98 19.12 -10.06
N ALA A 22 -15.52 17.88 -10.27
CA ALA A 22 -14.55 17.55 -11.31
C ALA A 22 -15.13 17.83 -12.70
N ILE A 23 -14.38 18.52 -13.57
CA ILE A 23 -14.80 18.91 -14.92
C ILE A 23 -13.94 18.30 -16.04
N SER A 24 -12.85 17.62 -15.70
CA SER A 24 -12.10 16.77 -16.63
C SER A 24 -11.85 15.38 -16.06
N GLY A 25 -11.45 14.47 -16.93
CA GLY A 25 -11.20 13.07 -16.62
C GLY A 25 -10.51 12.37 -17.78
N SER A 26 -10.40 11.04 -17.70
CA SER A 26 -9.89 10.18 -18.76
C SER A 26 -10.65 10.33 -20.09
N GLY A 27 -9.93 10.11 -21.20
CA GLY A 27 -10.50 10.14 -22.54
C GLY A 27 -11.28 8.86 -22.91
N ASP A 28 -10.92 7.73 -22.31
CA ASP A 28 -11.36 6.39 -22.74
C ASP A 28 -11.72 5.46 -21.56
N THR A 29 -11.41 5.84 -20.32
CA THR A 29 -11.63 5.00 -19.13
C THR A 29 -12.77 5.56 -18.30
N PHE A 30 -13.78 4.73 -18.07
CA PHE A 30 -15.02 5.09 -17.39
C PHE A 30 -15.21 4.24 -16.13
N ILE A 31 -15.69 4.86 -15.06
CA ILE A 31 -16.08 4.20 -13.81
C ILE A 31 -17.55 4.54 -13.56
N ASN A 32 -18.40 3.51 -13.51
CA ASN A 32 -19.87 3.64 -13.53
C ASN A 32 -20.38 4.61 -14.62
N GLY A 33 -19.87 4.48 -15.84
CA GLY A 33 -20.29 5.31 -16.98
C GLY A 33 -19.81 6.77 -16.97
N ARG A 34 -19.00 7.18 -15.99
CA ARG A 34 -18.43 8.54 -15.90
C ARG A 34 -16.91 8.48 -16.06
N LYS A 35 -16.32 9.45 -16.74
CA LYS A 35 -14.87 9.49 -16.98
C LYS A 35 -14.11 9.43 -15.64
N ALA A 36 -13.12 8.57 -15.53
CA ALA A 36 -12.30 8.47 -14.33
C ALA A 36 -11.46 9.75 -14.12
N VAL A 37 -11.43 10.29 -12.92
CA VAL A 37 -10.58 11.46 -12.59
C VAL A 37 -9.18 10.96 -12.25
N ARG A 38 -8.16 11.70 -12.68
CA ARG A 38 -6.75 11.34 -12.53
C ARG A 38 -5.93 12.55 -12.09
N LEU A 39 -4.67 12.32 -11.75
CA LEU A 39 -3.74 13.38 -11.40
C LEU A 39 -3.69 14.47 -12.48
N GLY A 40 -3.87 15.72 -12.07
CA GLY A 40 -3.91 16.89 -12.94
C GLY A 40 -5.26 17.13 -13.64
N ASP A 41 -6.26 16.24 -13.51
CA ASP A 41 -7.61 16.54 -13.99
C ASP A 41 -8.25 17.68 -13.18
N ALA A 42 -8.96 18.57 -13.86
CA ALA A 42 -9.47 19.83 -13.35
C ALA A 42 -10.78 19.67 -12.58
N PHE A 43 -10.93 20.51 -11.55
CA PHE A 43 -12.19 20.80 -10.88
C PHE A 43 -12.63 22.20 -11.28
N ALA A 44 -13.94 22.46 -11.26
CA ALA A 44 -14.45 23.79 -11.59
C ALA A 44 -13.79 24.85 -10.67
N PRO A 45 -13.27 25.96 -11.22
CA PRO A 45 -12.71 27.04 -10.43
C PRO A 45 -13.71 27.54 -9.39
N HIS A 46 -13.20 28.00 -8.26
CA HIS A 46 -14.03 28.62 -7.23
C HIS A 46 -13.43 29.93 -6.73
N GLY A 47 -14.31 30.82 -6.27
CA GLY A 47 -14.00 32.09 -5.64
C GLY A 47 -14.93 32.32 -4.46
N CYS A 48 -14.71 33.40 -3.72
CA CYS A 48 -15.64 33.89 -2.70
C CYS A 48 -15.78 35.41 -2.83
N PRO A 49 -16.75 36.07 -2.19
CA PRO A 49 -16.96 37.52 -2.38
C PRO A 49 -15.72 38.38 -2.15
N GLN A 50 -14.78 37.91 -1.33
CA GLN A 50 -13.54 38.60 -0.97
C GLN A 50 -12.30 38.15 -1.77
N CYS A 51 -12.40 37.06 -2.54
CA CYS A 51 -11.26 36.42 -3.21
C CYS A 51 -11.61 36.05 -4.66
N PRO A 52 -10.80 36.45 -5.66
CA PRO A 52 -11.07 36.12 -7.06
C PRO A 52 -11.05 34.59 -7.31
N PRO A 53 -11.76 34.10 -8.34
CA PRO A 53 -11.72 32.69 -8.70
C PRO A 53 -10.33 32.20 -9.08
N HIS A 54 -9.97 30.99 -8.66
CA HIS A 54 -8.68 30.36 -8.99
C HIS A 54 -8.87 28.91 -9.46
N PRO A 55 -7.93 28.37 -10.28
CA PRO A 55 -8.06 27.04 -10.83
C PRO A 55 -7.89 25.95 -9.76
N ARG A 56 -8.53 24.82 -10.00
CA ARG A 56 -8.46 23.64 -9.13
C ARG A 56 -8.10 22.42 -9.97
N SER A 57 -7.20 21.58 -9.49
CA SER A 57 -6.86 20.31 -10.13
C SER A 57 -6.48 19.27 -9.09
N LEU A 58 -6.72 18.00 -9.39
CA LEU A 58 -6.27 16.91 -8.54
C LEU A 58 -4.74 16.95 -8.41
N SER A 59 -4.22 16.99 -7.17
CA SER A 59 -2.78 17.12 -6.90
C SER A 59 -2.14 15.85 -6.31
N ALA A 60 -2.95 14.89 -5.87
CA ALA A 60 -2.55 13.56 -5.43
C ALA A 60 -3.45 12.48 -6.07
N GLY A 61 -2.99 11.24 -6.10
CA GLY A 61 -3.74 10.11 -6.65
C GLY A 61 -3.19 8.79 -6.12
N SER A 62 -3.74 7.67 -6.58
CA SER A 62 -3.23 6.34 -6.25
C SER A 62 -1.73 6.21 -6.55
N ALA A 63 -1.02 5.54 -5.65
CA ALA A 63 0.39 5.22 -5.80
C ALA A 63 0.64 4.15 -6.86
N THR A 64 -0.36 3.34 -7.20
CA THR A 64 -0.15 2.09 -7.93
C THR A 64 -1.16 1.84 -9.04
N VAL A 65 -2.30 2.53 -9.01
CA VAL A 65 -3.32 2.44 -10.05
C VAL A 65 -3.19 3.66 -10.94
N PHE A 66 -2.85 3.40 -12.20
CA PHE A 66 -2.68 4.41 -13.23
C PHE A 66 -3.77 4.26 -14.29
N ILE A 67 -4.37 5.37 -14.69
CA ILE A 67 -5.35 5.44 -15.77
C ILE A 67 -4.76 6.36 -16.85
N ASN A 68 -4.55 5.81 -18.05
CA ASN A 68 -3.79 6.44 -19.14
C ASN A 68 -2.46 7.07 -18.68
N GLY A 69 -1.68 6.31 -17.91
CA GLY A 69 -0.37 6.76 -17.42
C GLY A 69 -0.41 7.82 -16.32
N LYS A 70 -1.58 8.22 -15.82
CA LYS A 70 -1.72 9.18 -14.70
C LYS A 70 -2.30 8.49 -13.47
N LYS A 71 -1.82 8.86 -12.27
CA LYS A 71 -2.32 8.32 -11.00
C LYS A 71 -3.84 8.49 -10.90
N ALA A 72 -4.58 7.44 -10.58
CA ALA A 72 -6.03 7.47 -10.51
C ALA A 72 -6.52 8.24 -9.27
N GLY A 73 -7.52 9.10 -9.42
CA GLY A 73 -8.08 9.89 -8.32
C GLY A 73 -9.07 9.11 -7.46
N ARG A 74 -9.10 9.43 -6.18
CA ARG A 74 -9.91 8.77 -5.16
C ARG A 74 -10.47 9.78 -4.17
N VAL A 75 -11.54 9.39 -3.47
CA VAL A 75 -12.01 10.13 -2.29
C VAL A 75 -10.89 10.24 -1.26
N GLY A 76 -10.62 11.46 -0.81
CA GLY A 76 -9.54 11.80 0.11
C GLY A 76 -8.28 12.34 -0.56
N ASP A 77 -8.09 12.15 -1.87
CA ASP A 77 -6.92 12.69 -2.57
C ASP A 77 -7.00 14.23 -2.67
N SER A 78 -5.85 14.89 -2.49
CA SER A 78 -5.74 16.34 -2.40
C SER A 78 -6.04 17.06 -3.73
N ILE A 79 -6.56 18.29 -3.59
CA ILE A 79 -6.73 19.25 -4.69
C ILE A 79 -5.71 20.37 -4.51
N GLY A 80 -5.05 20.81 -5.59
CA GLY A 80 -3.85 21.64 -5.53
C GLY A 80 -3.99 22.98 -4.81
N CYS A 81 -5.18 23.60 -4.84
CA CYS A 81 -5.47 24.86 -4.14
C CYS A 81 -5.91 24.67 -2.68
N GLY A 82 -6.23 23.44 -2.28
CA GLY A 82 -6.81 23.12 -0.98
C GLY A 82 -8.05 22.23 -1.08
N GLY A 83 -8.34 21.55 0.03
CA GLY A 83 -9.39 20.54 0.13
C GLY A 83 -8.99 19.20 -0.51
N SER A 84 -9.95 18.28 -0.56
CA SER A 84 -9.77 16.93 -1.12
C SER A 84 -11.04 16.47 -1.83
N VAL A 85 -10.94 15.43 -2.63
CA VAL A 85 -12.12 14.78 -3.24
C VAL A 85 -13.02 14.25 -2.14
N SER A 86 -14.28 14.69 -2.09
CA SER A 86 -15.24 14.36 -1.05
C SER A 86 -16.38 13.44 -1.51
N ALA A 87 -16.50 13.19 -2.81
CA ALA A 87 -17.45 12.22 -3.38
C ALA A 87 -16.76 11.32 -4.41
N GLY A 88 -17.31 10.13 -4.62
CA GLY A 88 -16.74 9.13 -5.52
C GLY A 88 -17.78 8.10 -5.97
N SER A 89 -17.30 7.02 -6.58
CA SER A 89 -18.09 5.85 -6.96
C SER A 89 -18.85 5.22 -5.80
N GLY A 90 -20.01 4.61 -6.11
CA GLY A 90 -20.81 3.87 -5.14
C GLY A 90 -20.26 2.48 -4.82
N ASP A 91 -19.55 1.86 -5.77
CA ASP A 91 -19.19 0.45 -5.74
C ASP A 91 -17.76 0.16 -6.25
N THR A 92 -17.08 1.14 -6.85
CA THR A 92 -15.73 1.00 -7.38
C THR A 92 -14.74 1.66 -6.44
N PHE A 93 -13.78 0.86 -5.98
CA PHE A 93 -12.74 1.28 -5.04
C PHE A 93 -11.39 1.16 -5.72
N ILE A 94 -10.55 2.18 -5.55
CA ILE A 94 -9.18 2.19 -6.07
C ILE A 94 -8.25 2.15 -4.86
N GLY A 95 -7.52 1.05 -4.75
CA GLY A 95 -6.48 0.88 -3.74
C GLY A 95 -5.15 1.47 -4.20
N ASP A 96 -4.16 1.30 -3.34
CA ASP A 96 -2.77 1.21 -3.72
C ASP A 96 -2.40 -0.28 -3.57
N VAL A 97 -1.54 -0.88 -4.42
CA VAL A 97 -1.00 -2.23 -4.16
C VAL A 97 -0.52 -2.20 -2.72
N GLY A 98 -1.09 -3.11 -1.93
CA GLY A 98 -0.94 -3.24 -0.50
C GLY A 98 -0.25 -2.09 0.25
N MET A 99 -0.95 -0.98 0.49
CA MET A 99 -0.78 -0.27 1.78
C MET A 99 -1.64 -0.94 2.88
N GLY A 100 -1.62 -2.27 2.87
CA GLY A 100 -1.82 -3.15 4.02
C GLY A 100 -0.54 -3.34 4.84
N GLY A 101 0.52 -2.60 4.52
CA GLY A 101 1.71 -2.39 5.35
C GLY A 101 2.45 -1.15 4.93
N PRO A 102 3.77 -1.16 5.11
CA PRO A 102 4.55 -0.51 6.18
C PRO A 102 4.11 0.90 6.55
N LEU A 103 3.51 1.59 5.59
CA LEU A 103 3.41 3.04 5.61
C LEU A 103 2.16 3.54 6.34
N LYS A 104 1.25 2.67 6.80
CA LYS A 104 0.13 3.09 7.67
C LYS A 104 0.60 3.49 9.07
N SER A 105 1.66 2.88 9.61
CA SER A 105 2.25 3.29 10.89
C SER A 105 3.33 4.37 10.69
N CYS A 106 4.16 4.28 9.64
CA CYS A 106 5.18 5.29 9.34
C CYS A 106 4.61 6.68 9.03
N MET A 107 3.50 6.78 8.28
CA MET A 107 2.90 8.10 7.97
C MET A 107 2.04 8.67 9.10
N LYS A 108 1.67 7.87 10.11
CA LYS A 108 0.99 8.39 11.30
C LYS A 108 1.97 9.19 12.16
N GLY A 109 3.22 8.73 12.29
CA GLY A 109 4.30 9.47 12.97
C GLY A 109 4.80 10.70 12.21
N ALA A 110 4.92 10.63 10.88
CA ALA A 110 5.38 11.77 10.07
C ALA A 110 4.37 12.94 10.02
N LYS A 111 3.06 12.64 10.11
CA LYS A 111 2.00 13.66 10.14
C LYS A 111 1.98 14.45 11.44
N ASP A 112 2.42 13.84 12.54
CA ASP A 112 2.39 14.44 13.87
C ASP A 112 3.63 15.33 14.14
N ASN A 113 4.69 15.25 13.29
CA ASN A 113 5.94 16.01 13.44
C ASN A 113 6.29 16.97 12.28
N ALA A 114 5.47 17.07 11.22
CA ALA A 114 5.74 18.02 10.14
C ALA A 114 5.31 19.44 10.53
N SER A 115 6.28 20.32 10.82
CA SER A 115 6.05 21.76 10.86
C SER A 115 5.65 22.28 9.46
N PRO A 116 4.75 23.28 9.35
CA PRO A 116 4.01 23.52 8.10
C PRO A 116 4.77 24.27 6.98
N LEU A 117 6.09 24.39 7.04
CA LEU A 117 6.78 25.46 6.31
C LEU A 117 7.89 25.10 5.33
N LEU A 118 8.24 23.83 5.10
CA LEU A 118 9.21 23.46 4.07
C LEU A 118 8.94 22.06 3.47
N ASP A 119 8.05 21.95 2.48
CA ASP A 119 8.18 20.91 1.45
C ASP A 119 8.26 21.61 0.07
N PRO A 120 9.47 21.76 -0.50
CA PRO A 120 9.68 22.42 -1.78
C PRO A 120 9.37 21.51 -2.98
N GLY A 121 8.61 20.42 -2.79
CA GLY A 121 8.19 19.55 -3.89
C GLY A 121 9.18 18.44 -4.22
N LEU A 122 9.97 17.98 -3.24
CA LEU A 122 10.80 16.77 -3.40
C LEU A 122 9.98 15.46 -3.31
N SER A 123 8.81 15.48 -2.67
CA SER A 123 7.89 14.33 -2.57
C SER A 123 7.19 13.95 -3.89
N ARG A 124 7.55 14.59 -5.02
CA ARG A 124 6.99 14.36 -6.37
C ARG A 124 7.84 13.49 -7.30
N LEU A 125 8.97 12.93 -6.86
CA LEU A 125 9.85 12.11 -7.70
C LEU A 125 10.49 10.89 -7.00
N GLU A 126 9.96 10.40 -5.88
CA GLU A 126 10.54 9.21 -5.25
C GLU A 126 10.04 7.95 -5.95
N ASP A 127 10.98 7.21 -6.55
CA ASP A 127 10.79 5.82 -6.98
C ASP A 127 10.29 5.01 -5.77
N PRO A 128 9.22 4.20 -5.90
CA PRO A 128 8.74 3.32 -4.82
C PRO A 128 9.84 2.51 -4.13
N ALA A 129 10.86 2.07 -4.87
CA ALA A 129 12.02 1.37 -4.30
C ALA A 129 12.86 2.28 -3.39
N SER A 130 12.96 3.57 -3.70
CA SER A 130 13.67 4.56 -2.88
C SER A 130 12.91 4.88 -1.58
N VAL A 131 11.59 4.91 -1.63
CA VAL A 131 10.73 5.10 -0.43
C VAL A 131 10.83 3.89 0.49
N GLU A 132 10.80 2.68 -0.06
CA GLU A 132 10.95 1.44 0.71
C GLU A 132 12.33 1.37 1.36
N LEU A 133 13.39 1.68 0.60
CA LEU A 133 14.75 1.77 1.12
C LEU A 133 14.88 2.81 2.25
N LEU A 134 14.26 3.98 2.11
CA LEU A 134 14.28 5.02 3.13
C LEU A 134 13.60 4.56 4.42
N ALA A 135 12.43 3.92 4.32
CA ALA A 135 11.70 3.40 5.48
C ALA A 135 12.53 2.37 6.27
N PHE A 136 13.25 1.48 5.58
CA PHE A 136 14.12 0.51 6.25
C PHE A 136 15.37 1.15 6.86
N LYS A 137 15.91 2.23 6.27
CA LYS A 137 16.98 3.02 6.89
C LYS A 137 16.52 3.73 8.16
N GLU A 138 15.34 4.34 8.12
CA GLU A 138 14.73 4.96 9.30
C GLU A 138 14.48 3.93 10.38
N ALA A 139 14.00 2.72 10.02
CA ALA A 139 13.77 1.62 10.94
C ALA A 139 15.03 1.21 11.71
N LEU A 140 16.20 1.22 11.07
CA LEU A 140 17.48 0.94 11.74
C LEU A 140 17.84 1.95 12.83
N SER A 141 17.25 3.16 12.78
CA SER A 141 17.46 4.22 13.77
C SER A 141 16.39 4.25 14.87
N MET A 142 15.36 3.39 14.78
CA MET A 142 14.28 3.34 15.76
C MET A 142 14.69 2.65 17.06
N PRO A 143 14.04 2.95 18.19
CA PRO A 143 14.11 2.11 19.38
C PRO A 143 13.80 0.65 19.05
N VAL A 144 14.53 -0.30 19.66
CA VAL A 144 14.41 -1.74 19.34
C VAL A 144 12.98 -2.30 19.42
N PRO A 145 12.12 -1.90 20.38
CA PRO A 145 10.72 -2.31 20.37
C PRO A 145 9.96 -1.85 19.11
N GLU A 146 10.21 -0.62 18.65
CA GLU A 146 9.58 -0.05 17.45
C GLU A 146 10.12 -0.68 16.17
N LEU A 147 11.43 -1.00 16.12
CA LEU A 147 12.01 -1.82 15.06
C LEU A 147 11.35 -3.21 15.00
N GLY A 148 11.11 -3.83 16.15
CA GLY A 148 10.36 -5.08 16.25
C GLY A 148 8.95 -4.96 15.68
N SER A 149 8.21 -3.91 16.07
CA SER A 149 6.88 -3.61 15.52
C SER A 149 6.91 -3.35 14.03
N PHE A 150 7.89 -2.58 13.53
CA PHE A 150 8.08 -2.33 12.11
C PHE A 150 8.22 -3.62 11.31
N VAL A 151 9.06 -4.55 11.78
CA VAL A 151 9.26 -5.87 11.16
C VAL A 151 7.98 -6.70 11.16
N GLN A 152 7.24 -6.70 12.27
CA GLN A 152 5.93 -7.37 12.35
C GLN A 152 4.95 -6.79 11.33
N ASP A 153 4.88 -5.47 11.21
CA ASP A 153 4.03 -4.77 10.24
C ASP A 153 4.44 -5.12 8.79
N GLN A 154 5.74 -5.24 8.50
CA GLN A 154 6.22 -5.66 7.17
C GLN A 154 5.75 -7.06 6.83
N LEU A 155 5.99 -8.01 7.74
CA LEU A 155 5.64 -9.40 7.54
C LEU A 155 4.13 -9.55 7.37
N ALA A 156 3.34 -8.91 8.22
CA ALA A 156 1.87 -8.96 8.15
C ALA A 156 1.38 -8.50 6.78
N SER A 157 1.86 -7.37 6.32
CA SER A 157 1.46 -6.81 5.03
C SER A 157 1.78 -7.71 3.85
N ILE A 158 3.00 -8.25 3.79
CA ILE A 158 3.41 -9.07 2.65
C ILE A 158 2.65 -10.40 2.67
N LEU A 159 2.44 -10.97 3.86
CA LEU A 159 1.64 -12.18 4.02
C LEU A 159 0.17 -11.96 3.64
N GLU A 160 -0.45 -10.86 4.08
CA GLU A 160 -1.83 -10.50 3.71
C GLU A 160 -1.96 -10.34 2.19
N SER A 161 -1.01 -9.66 1.54
CA SER A 161 -1.00 -9.52 0.09
C SER A 161 -0.88 -10.87 -0.62
N GLY A 162 0.06 -11.72 -0.18
CA GLY A 162 0.25 -13.05 -0.77
C GLY A 162 -0.97 -13.95 -0.59
N ILE A 163 -1.62 -13.91 0.58
CA ILE A 163 -2.87 -14.63 0.83
C ILE A 163 -3.97 -14.12 -0.11
N GLN A 164 -4.12 -12.80 -0.24
CA GLN A 164 -5.12 -12.20 -1.12
C GLN A 164 -4.91 -12.56 -2.59
N ASP A 165 -3.66 -12.65 -3.04
CA ASP A 165 -3.32 -13.07 -4.41
C ASP A 165 -3.70 -14.53 -4.65
N ILE A 166 -3.43 -15.42 -3.68
CA ILE A 166 -3.83 -16.84 -3.75
C ILE A 166 -5.35 -16.96 -3.82
N LEU A 167 -6.07 -16.23 -2.98
CA LEU A 167 -7.53 -16.22 -2.98
C LEU A 167 -8.08 -15.73 -4.31
N SER A 168 -7.51 -14.65 -4.84
CA SER A 168 -7.90 -14.07 -6.13
C SER A 168 -7.66 -15.05 -7.28
N HIS A 169 -6.50 -15.70 -7.32
CA HIS A 169 -6.19 -16.75 -8.30
C HIS A 169 -7.08 -17.98 -8.14
N HIS A 170 -7.39 -18.39 -6.91
CA HIS A 170 -8.28 -19.51 -6.65
C HIS A 170 -9.69 -19.23 -7.20
N VAL A 171 -10.26 -18.08 -6.87
CA VAL A 171 -11.57 -17.65 -7.40
C VAL A 171 -11.53 -17.55 -8.93
N ALA A 172 -10.49 -16.92 -9.49
CA ALA A 172 -10.34 -16.77 -10.93
C ALA A 172 -10.23 -18.12 -11.67
N SER A 173 -9.59 -19.13 -11.08
CA SER A 173 -9.47 -20.46 -11.70
C SER A 173 -10.80 -21.23 -11.78
N HIS A 174 -11.81 -20.82 -10.99
CA HIS A 174 -13.14 -21.41 -11.00
C HIS A 174 -14.15 -20.59 -11.83
N LEU A 175 -13.77 -19.39 -12.29
CA LEU A 175 -14.61 -18.59 -13.17
C LEU A 175 -14.58 -19.15 -14.60
N PRO A 176 -15.73 -19.31 -15.26
CA PRO A 176 -15.76 -19.68 -16.67
C PRO A 176 -15.08 -18.57 -17.49
N LYS A 177 -14.27 -18.96 -18.48
CA LYS A 177 -13.66 -18.04 -19.45
C LYS A 177 -14.71 -17.57 -20.46
N VAL A 178 -15.59 -16.66 -20.05
CA VAL A 178 -16.62 -16.05 -20.89
C VAL A 178 -16.45 -14.53 -20.88
N GLY A 179 -16.82 -13.86 -21.98
CA GLY A 179 -16.90 -12.39 -22.04
C GLY A 179 -17.88 -11.84 -20.99
N LEU A 180 -17.85 -10.52 -20.74
CA LEU A 180 -18.64 -9.86 -19.69
C LEU A 180 -20.15 -10.20 -19.71
N ASP A 181 -20.68 -10.65 -20.85
CA ASP A 181 -22.08 -11.04 -21.05
C ASP A 181 -22.44 -12.40 -20.43
N GLY A 182 -21.47 -13.13 -19.87
CA GLY A 182 -21.59 -14.55 -19.49
C GLY A 182 -21.59 -14.91 -18.00
N LEU A 183 -21.66 -13.93 -17.08
CA LEU A 183 -21.82 -14.21 -15.64
C LEU A 183 -23.26 -14.69 -15.35
N THR A 184 -23.51 -15.96 -15.66
CA THR A 184 -24.79 -16.62 -15.42
C THR A 184 -24.95 -17.01 -13.94
N ASN A 185 -26.19 -17.23 -13.49
CA ASN A 185 -26.49 -17.82 -12.18
C ASN A 185 -25.73 -19.15 -11.92
N LYS A 186 -25.34 -19.86 -12.99
CA LYS A 186 -24.54 -21.09 -12.93
C LYS A 186 -23.08 -20.84 -12.55
N ALA A 187 -22.49 -19.72 -12.97
CA ALA A 187 -21.15 -19.31 -12.52
C ALA A 187 -21.15 -18.94 -11.04
N LEU A 188 -22.19 -18.21 -10.60
CA LEU A 188 -22.39 -17.87 -9.19
C LEU A 188 -22.59 -19.13 -8.33
N ASP A 189 -23.37 -20.09 -8.80
CA ASP A 189 -23.58 -21.36 -8.11
C ASP A 189 -22.30 -22.19 -8.03
N THR A 190 -21.49 -22.20 -9.09
CA THR A 190 -20.17 -22.85 -9.11
C THR A 190 -19.21 -22.22 -8.09
N LEU A 191 -19.19 -20.89 -8.00
CA LEU A 191 -18.38 -20.19 -7.00
C LEU A 191 -18.81 -20.54 -5.57
N LYS A 192 -20.11 -20.52 -5.29
CA LYS A 192 -20.65 -20.83 -3.95
C LYS A 192 -20.43 -22.29 -3.54
N THR A 193 -20.55 -23.22 -4.47
CA THR A 193 -20.49 -24.65 -4.18
C THR A 193 -19.08 -25.25 -4.25
N LYS A 194 -18.16 -24.64 -5.01
CA LYS A 194 -16.80 -25.18 -5.24
C LYS A 194 -15.67 -24.26 -4.78
N ALA A 195 -15.71 -22.97 -5.11
CA ALA A 195 -14.58 -22.05 -4.88
C ALA A 195 -14.58 -21.43 -3.48
N LEU A 196 -15.76 -21.17 -2.91
CA LEU A 196 -15.94 -20.55 -1.60
C LEU A 196 -16.26 -21.56 -0.49
N HIS A 197 -16.22 -22.87 -0.80
CA HIS A 197 -16.37 -23.89 0.20
C HIS A 197 -15.11 -23.92 1.09
N SER A 198 -15.28 -23.86 2.41
CA SER A 198 -14.18 -23.73 3.37
C SER A 198 -13.09 -24.79 3.17
N GLY A 199 -13.46 -26.05 2.88
CA GLY A 199 -12.50 -27.12 2.60
C GLY A 199 -11.60 -26.89 1.37
N ALA A 200 -12.14 -26.32 0.29
CA ALA A 200 -11.37 -26.01 -0.93
C ALA A 200 -10.41 -24.83 -0.70
N LEU A 201 -10.90 -23.80 0.01
CA LEU A 201 -10.12 -22.62 0.38
C LEU A 201 -8.95 -22.97 1.31
N ILE A 202 -9.23 -23.77 2.35
CA ILE A 202 -8.24 -24.27 3.30
C ILE A 202 -7.18 -25.10 2.56
N GLY A 203 -7.58 -25.95 1.62
CA GLY A 203 -6.64 -26.75 0.82
C GLY A 203 -5.72 -25.90 -0.05
N ALA A 204 -6.28 -24.91 -0.76
CA ALA A 204 -5.53 -23.99 -1.61
C ALA A 204 -4.52 -23.15 -0.81
N LEU A 205 -4.92 -22.70 0.38
CA LEU A 205 -4.07 -21.90 1.26
C LEU A 205 -2.97 -22.73 1.93
N LYS A 206 -3.30 -23.91 2.49
CA LYS A 206 -2.32 -24.78 3.16
C LYS A 206 -1.16 -25.18 2.26
N GLY A 207 -1.43 -25.51 0.99
CA GLY A 207 -0.38 -25.86 0.03
C GLY A 207 0.59 -24.72 -0.30
N LYS A 208 0.19 -23.47 0.01
CA LYS A 208 0.92 -22.24 -0.34
C LYS A 208 1.58 -21.55 0.85
N VAL A 209 1.31 -22.00 2.09
CA VAL A 209 1.94 -21.46 3.32
C VAL A 209 3.47 -21.36 3.20
N PRO A 210 4.22 -22.40 2.77
CA PRO A 210 5.69 -22.31 2.73
C PRO A 210 6.19 -21.27 1.73
N GLU A 211 5.50 -21.14 0.59
CA GLU A 211 5.85 -20.22 -0.49
C GLU A 211 5.66 -18.76 -0.04
N VAL A 212 4.48 -18.44 0.49
CA VAL A 212 4.14 -17.08 0.95
C VAL A 212 5.02 -16.66 2.13
N THR A 213 5.28 -17.57 3.06
CA THR A 213 6.19 -17.33 4.20
C THR A 213 7.60 -17.03 3.71
N SER A 214 8.11 -17.81 2.76
CA SER A 214 9.47 -17.61 2.22
C SER A 214 9.60 -16.30 1.46
N GLN A 215 8.58 -15.93 0.68
CA GLN A 215 8.54 -14.65 -0.03
C GLN A 215 8.54 -13.46 0.94
N ALA A 216 7.73 -13.52 2.01
CA ALA A 216 7.69 -12.47 3.03
C ALA A 216 9.04 -12.27 3.72
N VAL A 217 9.65 -13.37 4.18
CA VAL A 217 10.99 -13.32 4.81
C VAL A 217 12.02 -12.77 3.84
N SER A 218 12.07 -13.30 2.61
CA SER A 218 13.04 -12.87 1.61
C SER A 218 12.93 -11.37 1.29
N ARG A 219 11.71 -10.84 1.19
CA ARG A 219 11.49 -9.41 0.90
C ARG A 219 11.96 -8.52 2.05
N VAL A 220 11.56 -8.83 3.28
CA VAL A 220 11.97 -8.05 4.47
C VAL A 220 13.49 -8.09 4.63
N THR A 221 14.08 -9.27 4.50
CA THR A 221 15.52 -9.42 4.62
C THR A 221 16.27 -8.70 3.49
N GLN A 222 15.79 -8.74 2.25
CA GLN A 222 16.40 -8.01 1.15
C GLN A 222 16.40 -6.50 1.39
N ASN A 223 15.27 -5.95 1.85
CA ASN A 223 15.18 -4.52 2.15
C ASN A 223 16.13 -4.10 3.28
N PHE A 224 16.33 -4.94 4.30
CA PHE A 224 17.36 -4.68 5.32
C PHE A 224 18.78 -4.80 4.76
N SER A 225 19.05 -5.78 3.89
CA SER A 225 20.35 -5.89 3.21
C SER A 225 20.67 -4.62 2.42
N ASP A 226 19.69 -4.08 1.70
CA ASP A 226 19.85 -2.85 0.91
C ASP A 226 20.05 -1.62 1.82
N ALA A 227 19.27 -1.51 2.89
CA ALA A 227 19.37 -0.42 3.87
C ALA A 227 20.72 -0.42 4.60
N VAL A 228 21.16 -1.59 5.07
CA VAL A 228 22.45 -1.78 5.75
C VAL A 228 23.61 -1.51 4.81
N SER A 229 23.56 -2.06 3.59
CA SER A 229 24.60 -1.82 2.58
C SER A 229 24.72 -0.34 2.24
N SER A 230 23.59 0.36 2.15
CA SER A 230 23.58 1.79 1.91
C SER A 230 24.04 2.63 3.11
N ALA A 231 23.94 2.14 4.35
CA ALA A 231 24.50 2.82 5.51
C ALA A 231 26.02 2.65 5.57
N ILE A 232 26.51 1.44 5.34
CA ILE A 232 27.94 1.11 5.32
C ILE A 232 28.68 1.88 4.21
N SER A 233 28.07 2.04 3.03
CA SER A 233 28.68 2.77 1.92
C SER A 233 28.91 4.27 2.22
N LEU A 234 28.22 4.82 3.22
CA LEU A 234 28.42 6.19 3.72
C LEU A 234 29.48 6.28 4.83
N GLY A 235 30.12 5.16 5.19
CA GLY A 235 31.15 5.09 6.23
C GLY A 235 30.61 5.00 7.66
N GLU A 236 29.29 4.88 7.83
CA GLU A 236 28.66 4.74 9.13
C GLU A 236 28.58 3.24 9.52
N PRO A 237 29.26 2.80 10.59
CA PRO A 237 29.08 1.44 11.07
C PRO A 237 27.66 1.28 11.58
N LEU A 238 27.01 0.13 11.33
CA LEU A 238 25.63 -0.09 11.79
C LEU A 238 25.47 0.14 13.30
N SER A 239 26.51 -0.13 14.09
CA SER A 239 26.54 0.13 15.54
C SER A 239 26.34 1.59 15.94
N ALA A 240 26.60 2.55 15.05
CA ALA A 240 26.33 3.97 15.28
C ALA A 240 24.84 4.30 15.18
N THR A 241 24.09 3.54 14.38
CA THR A 241 22.66 3.73 14.14
C THR A 241 21.80 2.81 15.01
N LEU A 242 22.16 1.53 15.07
CA LEU A 242 21.50 0.49 15.85
C LEU A 242 22.47 -0.06 16.91
N PRO A 243 22.33 0.35 18.18
CA PRO A 243 23.16 -0.17 19.26
C PRO A 243 23.11 -1.70 19.31
N ASN A 244 24.27 -2.35 19.45
CA ASN A 244 24.33 -3.80 19.55
C ASN A 244 23.75 -4.25 20.91
N ILE A 245 22.68 -5.03 20.86
CA ILE A 245 22.03 -5.63 22.03
C ILE A 245 22.25 -7.14 21.95
N PRO A 246 23.19 -7.72 22.73
CA PRO A 246 23.65 -9.10 22.56
C PRO A 246 22.54 -10.16 22.63
N ASP A 247 21.49 -9.93 23.42
CA ASP A 247 20.40 -10.88 23.64
C ASP A 247 19.17 -10.63 22.76
N ASN A 248 19.21 -9.66 21.86
CA ASN A 248 18.11 -9.40 20.95
C ASN A 248 18.36 -10.11 19.60
N PRO A 249 17.57 -11.14 19.24
CA PRO A 249 17.81 -11.94 18.03
C PRO A 249 17.67 -11.12 16.74
N LEU A 250 16.77 -10.13 16.70
CA LEU A 250 16.59 -9.25 15.54
C LEU A 250 17.82 -8.35 15.35
N VAL A 251 18.26 -7.69 16.42
CA VAL A 251 19.47 -6.84 16.41
C VAL A 251 20.70 -7.68 16.06
N GLY A 252 20.84 -8.85 16.68
CA GLY A 252 21.94 -9.78 16.41
C GLY A 252 21.94 -10.36 14.99
N GLY A 253 20.77 -10.46 14.35
CA GLY A 253 20.63 -10.83 12.92
C GLY A 253 21.01 -9.68 11.99
N LEU A 254 20.63 -8.44 12.30
CA LEU A 254 20.98 -7.26 11.52
C LEU A 254 22.48 -6.92 11.59
N HIS A 255 23.10 -7.08 12.77
CA HIS A 255 24.54 -6.92 12.93
C HIS A 255 25.34 -8.00 12.21
N ASP A 256 24.87 -9.25 12.23
CA ASP A 256 25.48 -10.35 11.47
C ASP A 256 25.38 -10.13 9.95
N LEU A 257 24.23 -9.64 9.49
CA LEU A 257 24.03 -9.22 8.11
C LEU A 257 24.99 -8.09 7.71
N ALA A 258 25.16 -7.08 8.57
CA ALA A 258 26.10 -5.97 8.31
C ALA A 258 27.55 -6.42 8.23
N GLN A 259 27.95 -7.42 9.02
CA GLN A 259 29.32 -7.92 9.06
C GLN A 259 29.65 -8.90 7.93
N SER A 260 28.70 -9.79 7.60
CA SER A 260 28.93 -10.89 6.67
C SER A 260 28.35 -10.67 5.27
N GLY A 261 27.41 -9.72 5.12
CA GLY A 261 26.56 -9.60 3.93
C GLY A 261 25.59 -10.78 3.75
N ASN A 262 25.53 -11.71 4.71
CA ASN A 262 24.72 -12.91 4.62
C ASN A 262 23.42 -12.77 5.45
N PRO A 263 22.25 -12.90 4.82
CA PRO A 263 20.96 -12.80 5.50
C PRO A 263 20.58 -14.00 6.37
N ALA A 264 21.30 -15.12 6.33
CA ALA A 264 20.86 -16.39 6.90
C ALA A 264 20.44 -16.32 8.38
N LYS A 265 21.15 -15.54 9.20
CA LYS A 265 20.80 -15.39 10.62
C LYS A 265 19.53 -14.57 10.79
N LEU A 266 19.37 -13.47 10.05
CA LEU A 266 18.15 -12.68 10.05
C LEU A 266 16.95 -13.52 9.57
N ASP A 267 17.11 -14.28 8.50
CA ASP A 267 16.08 -15.21 8.00
C ASP A 267 15.63 -16.21 9.06
N SER A 268 16.58 -16.77 9.84
CA SER A 268 16.27 -17.72 10.90
C SER A 268 15.43 -17.12 12.03
N VAL A 269 15.58 -15.80 12.25
CA VAL A 269 14.81 -15.03 13.24
C VAL A 269 13.43 -14.70 12.71
N LEU A 270 13.31 -14.29 11.44
CA LEU A 270 12.04 -13.86 10.85
C LEU A 270 11.12 -15.03 10.49
N ARG A 271 11.67 -16.17 10.09
CA ARG A 271 10.88 -17.30 9.56
C ARG A 271 9.84 -17.87 10.53
N PRO A 272 10.13 -18.13 11.82
CA PRO A 272 9.11 -18.59 12.76
C PRO A 272 7.98 -17.56 12.96
N GLN A 273 8.32 -16.27 13.01
CA GLN A 273 7.36 -15.18 13.16
C GLN A 273 6.43 -15.09 11.94
N ALA A 274 7.00 -15.12 10.74
CA ALA A 274 6.25 -15.12 9.49
C ALA A 274 5.36 -16.36 9.36
N SER A 275 5.84 -17.54 9.73
CA SER A 275 5.08 -18.79 9.65
C SER A 275 3.87 -18.78 10.59
N ASP A 276 4.04 -18.37 11.85
CA ASP A 276 2.95 -18.27 12.82
C ASP A 276 1.89 -17.26 12.37
N MET A 277 2.34 -16.10 11.90
CA MET A 277 1.46 -15.05 11.39
C MET A 277 0.69 -15.48 10.13
N CYS A 278 1.36 -16.17 9.20
CA CYS A 278 0.76 -16.69 7.98
C CYS A 278 -0.40 -17.65 8.30
N VAL A 279 -0.18 -18.57 9.25
CA VAL A 279 -1.23 -19.52 9.68
C VAL A 279 -2.43 -18.78 10.28
N LYS A 280 -2.20 -17.78 11.15
CA LYS A 280 -3.27 -16.97 11.76
C LYS A 280 -4.06 -16.18 10.73
N LEU A 281 -3.38 -15.52 9.79
CA LEU A 281 -4.01 -14.74 8.72
C LEU A 281 -4.84 -15.64 7.79
N MET A 282 -4.34 -16.83 7.45
CA MET A 282 -5.07 -17.79 6.63
C MET A 282 -6.30 -18.38 7.35
N ALA A 283 -6.20 -18.63 8.65
CA ALA A 283 -7.36 -19.05 9.44
C ALA A 283 -8.47 -17.98 9.41
N ASN A 284 -8.10 -16.72 9.67
CA ASN A 284 -9.03 -15.60 9.58
C ASN A 284 -9.64 -15.44 8.17
N ALA A 285 -8.83 -15.58 7.12
CA ALA A 285 -9.30 -15.52 5.74
C ALA A 285 -10.31 -16.64 5.38
N CYS A 286 -10.24 -17.78 6.07
CA CYS A 286 -11.19 -18.89 5.92
C CYS A 286 -12.42 -18.77 6.84
N GLY A 287 -12.48 -17.76 7.72
CA GLY A 287 -13.51 -17.65 8.75
C GLY A 287 -13.40 -18.73 9.84
N LEU A 288 -12.18 -19.19 10.15
CA LEU A 288 -11.85 -20.16 11.20
C LEU A 288 -11.35 -19.48 12.47
#